data_AF-A0A143PRY3-F1
#
_entry.id   AF-A0A143PRY3-F1
#
_cell.length_a   1.000
_cell.length_b   1.000
_cell.length_c   1.000
_cell.angle_alpha   90.00
_cell.angle_beta   90.00
_cell.angle_gamma   90.00
#
_symmetry.space_group_name_H-M   'P 1'
#
loop_
_entity.id
_entity.type
_entity.pdbx_description
1 polymer ?
#
loop_
_entity_poly.entity_id
_entity_poly.type
_entity_poly.pdbx_seq_one_letter_code
_entity_poly.pdbx_strand_id
1 'polypeptide(L)'
;MRSTLARRRVLHVITRDIVSDYLAWHVVVNGGDSILEALELEARYQVSFWDALVIQAAQVAGAEVLYSEDLADGQRYGTVRVKNPLTHGG
;
A
#
# COMPACT_ATOMS: atom_id res chain seq x y z
N MET A 1 1.80 14.53 38.03
CA MET A 1 1.02 14.52 36.77
C MET A 1 1.56 15.57 35.79
N ARG A 2 2.74 15.32 35.21
CA ARG A 2 3.38 16.10 34.12
C ARG A 2 4.37 15.16 33.41
N SER A 3 3.91 14.33 32.47
CA SER A 3 4.82 13.43 31.71
C SER A 3 4.25 12.92 30.38
N THR A 4 2.94 12.97 30.15
CA THR A 4 2.35 12.36 28.93
C THR A 4 2.37 13.28 27.68
N LEU A 5 2.37 14.60 27.85
CA LEU A 5 2.18 15.56 26.74
C LEU A 5 3.43 15.81 25.90
N ALA A 6 4.62 15.84 26.51
CA ALA A 6 5.87 16.09 25.78
C ALA A 6 6.23 14.92 24.85
N ARG A 7 6.00 13.68 25.30
CA ARG A 7 6.23 12.46 24.50
C ARG A 7 5.32 12.39 23.27
N ARG A 8 4.07 12.85 23.40
CA ARG A 8 3.07 12.88 22.30
C ARG A 8 3.45 13.88 21.19
N ARG A 9 4.07 15.00 21.55
CA ARG A 9 4.47 16.06 20.60
C ARG A 9 5.70 15.68 19.79
N VAL A 10 6.68 15.01 20.42
CA VAL A 10 7.87 14.47 19.73
C VAL A 10 7.48 13.37 18.76
N LEU A 11 6.53 12.49 19.13
CA LEU A 11 6.02 11.45 18.22
C LEU A 11 5.40 12.06 16.95
N HIS A 12 4.62 13.14 17.08
CA HIS A 12 3.97 13.79 15.94
C HIS A 12 4.95 14.45 14.97
N VAL A 13 6.08 15.01 15.45
CA VAL A 13 7.11 15.57 14.57
C VAL A 13 7.83 14.45 13.82
N ILE A 14 8.23 13.39 14.52
CA ILE A 14 8.86 12.21 13.90
C ILE A 14 7.93 11.56 12.86
N THR A 15 6.62 11.44 13.14
CA THR A 15 5.64 10.94 12.17
C THR A 15 5.62 11.77 10.90
N ARG A 16 5.62 13.11 11.02
CA ARG A 16 5.63 13.99 9.85
C ARG A 16 6.89 13.82 9.01
N ASP A 17 8.04 13.70 9.65
CA ASP A 17 9.32 13.57 8.95
C ASP A 17 9.43 12.23 8.22
N ILE A 18 9.06 11.12 8.87
CA ILE A 18 9.00 9.80 8.24
C ILE A 18 8.04 9.79 7.04
N VAL A 19 6.84 10.36 7.19
CA VAL A 19 5.89 10.46 6.07
C VAL A 19 6.49 11.31 4.94
N SER A 20 7.17 12.41 5.27
CA SER A 20 7.83 13.27 4.28
C SER A 20 8.92 12.54 3.50
N ASP A 21 9.67 11.65 4.15
CA ASP A 21 10.67 10.81 3.48
C ASP A 21 10.03 9.86 2.46
N TYR A 22 8.88 9.25 2.80
CA TYR A 22 8.14 8.40 1.86
C TYR A 22 7.51 9.19 0.69
N LEU A 23 7.14 10.45 0.92
CA LEU A 23 6.61 11.32 -0.13
C LEU A 23 7.66 11.69 -1.20
N ALA A 24 8.95 11.37 -0.99
CA ALA A 24 9.96 11.45 -2.03
C ALA A 24 9.82 10.37 -3.11
N TRP A 25 9.07 9.30 -2.85
CA TRP A 25 8.77 8.25 -3.82
C TRP A 25 7.62 8.64 -4.75
N HIS A 26 7.44 7.86 -5.83
CA HIS A 26 6.30 8.04 -6.71
C HIS A 26 5.00 7.68 -5.99
N VAL A 27 4.14 8.67 -5.77
CA VAL A 27 2.82 8.49 -5.15
C VAL A 27 1.75 8.45 -6.23
N VAL A 28 0.99 7.36 -6.26
CA VAL A 28 -0.25 7.27 -7.04
C VAL A 28 -1.40 7.81 -6.19
N VAL A 29 -2.11 8.81 -6.71
CA VAL A 29 -3.25 9.44 -6.03
C VAL A 29 -4.53 8.76 -6.50
N ASN A 30 -5.33 8.26 -5.56
CA ASN A 30 -6.59 7.60 -5.86
C ASN A 30 -7.65 8.63 -6.29
N GLY A 31 -8.13 8.50 -7.53
CA GLY A 31 -9.22 9.29 -8.09
C GLY A 31 -10.52 8.50 -8.23
N GLY A 32 -11.50 9.09 -8.92
CA GLY A 32 -12.77 8.40 -9.23
C GLY A 32 -12.55 7.12 -10.06
N ASP A 33 -11.68 7.19 -11.07
CA ASP A 33 -11.35 6.04 -11.92
C ASP A 33 -10.68 4.92 -11.11
N SER A 34 -9.80 5.25 -10.16
CA SER A 34 -9.20 4.27 -9.25
C SER A 34 -10.24 3.51 -8.45
N ILE A 35 -11.32 4.18 -8.02
CA ILE A 35 -12.40 3.54 -7.26
C ILE A 35 -13.18 2.57 -8.15
N LEU A 36 -13.53 2.98 -9.37
CA LEU A 36 -14.28 2.14 -10.30
C LEU A 36 -13.48 0.89 -10.69
N GLU A 37 -12.20 1.06 -11.03
CA GLU A 37 -11.32 -0.07 -11.34
C GLU A 37 -11.08 -0.98 -10.13
N ALA A 38 -10.97 -0.42 -8.93
CA ALA A 38 -10.84 -1.22 -7.70
C ALA A 38 -12.08 -2.09 -7.45
N LEU A 39 -13.30 -1.59 -7.71
CA LEU A 39 -14.51 -2.41 -7.61
C LEU A 39 -14.51 -3.58 -8.60
N GLU A 40 -14.00 -3.37 -9.81
CA GLU A 40 -13.83 -4.45 -10.80
C GLU A 40 -12.80 -5.48 -10.36
N LEU A 41 -11.67 -5.03 -9.81
CA LEU A 41 -10.61 -5.91 -9.28
C LEU A 41 -11.07 -6.69 -8.05
N GLU A 42 -11.79 -6.05 -7.13
CA GLU A 42 -12.42 -6.65 -5.97
C GLU A 42 -13.34 -7.80 -6.40
N ALA A 43 -14.29 -7.52 -7.30
CA ALA A 43 -15.22 -8.52 -7.81
C ALA A 43 -14.51 -9.65 -8.57
N ARG A 44 -13.48 -9.34 -9.36
CA ARG A 44 -12.75 -10.33 -10.16
C ARG A 44 -11.89 -11.26 -9.32
N TYR A 45 -11.16 -10.70 -8.36
CA TYR A 45 -10.13 -11.43 -7.62
C TYR A 45 -10.57 -11.81 -6.19
N GLN A 46 -11.76 -11.38 -5.75
CA GLN A 46 -12.31 -11.68 -4.43
C GLN A 46 -11.35 -11.26 -3.30
N VAL A 47 -10.70 -10.10 -3.48
CA VAL A 47 -9.85 -9.44 -2.47
C VAL A 47 -10.65 -8.34 -1.77
N SER A 48 -10.13 -7.75 -0.69
CA SER A 48 -10.80 -6.59 -0.10
C SER A 48 -10.76 -5.39 -1.05
N PHE A 49 -11.74 -4.48 -0.97
CA PHE A 49 -11.72 -3.22 -1.72
C PHE A 49 -10.42 -2.42 -1.53
N TRP A 50 -9.86 -2.40 -0.32
CA TRP A 50 -8.61 -1.67 -0.03
C TRP A 50 -7.40 -2.33 -0.69
N ASP A 51 -7.33 -3.66 -0.71
CA ASP A 51 -6.30 -4.38 -1.45
C ASP A 51 -6.44 -4.17 -2.95
N ALA A 52 -7.68 -4.15 -3.46
CA ALA A 52 -7.97 -3.86 -4.86
C ALA A 52 -7.49 -2.46 -5.26
N LEU A 53 -7.67 -1.43 -4.41
CA LEU A 53 -7.11 -0.10 -4.62
C LEU A 53 -5.57 -0.10 -4.64
N VAL A 54 -4.92 -0.85 -3.76
CA VAL A 54 -3.45 -0.97 -3.76
C VAL A 54 -2.95 -1.67 -5.03
N ILE A 55 -3.64 -2.72 -5.46
CA ILE A 55 -3.35 -3.43 -6.72
C ILE A 55 -3.53 -2.50 -7.92
N GLN A 56 -4.61 -1.72 -7.96
CA GLN A 56 -4.88 -0.74 -9.01
C GLN A 56 -3.78 0.32 -9.07
N ALA A 57 -3.40 0.89 -7.93
CA ALA A 57 -2.31 1.86 -7.84
C ALA A 57 -0.97 1.26 -8.31
N ALA A 58 -0.67 0.00 -7.96
CA ALA A 58 0.52 -0.70 -8.45
C ALA A 58 0.52 -0.89 -9.98
N GLN A 59 -0.63 -1.21 -10.57
CA GLN A 59 -0.78 -1.29 -12.03
C GLN A 59 -0.58 0.08 -12.70
N VAL A 60 -1.17 1.15 -12.15
CA VAL A 60 -1.00 2.52 -12.65
C VAL A 60 0.46 2.99 -12.57
N ALA A 61 1.15 2.66 -11.48
CA ALA A 61 2.58 2.97 -11.30
C ALA A 61 3.48 2.18 -12.28
N GLY A 62 2.93 1.20 -13.02
CA GLY A 62 3.70 0.31 -13.87
C GLY A 62 4.59 -0.66 -13.08
N ALA A 63 4.25 -0.94 -11.81
CA ALA A 63 5.03 -1.86 -10.99
C ALA A 63 4.89 -3.30 -11.50
N GLU A 64 6.00 -4.02 -11.56
CA GLU A 64 5.99 -5.46 -11.86
C GLU A 64 5.77 -6.32 -10.61
N VAL A 65 6.12 -5.77 -9.44
CA VAL A 65 6.07 -6.47 -8.14
C VAL A 65 5.34 -5.60 -7.12
N LEU A 66 4.37 -6.20 -6.43
CA LEU A 66 3.71 -5.63 -5.26
C LEU A 66 4.17 -6.40 -4.01
N TYR A 67 4.83 -5.70 -3.09
CA TYR A 67 5.19 -6.29 -1.81
C TYR A 67 4.00 -6.23 -0.85
N SER A 68 3.56 -7.39 -0.35
CA SER A 68 2.44 -7.48 0.59
C SER A 68 2.53 -8.77 1.41
N GLU A 69 2.25 -8.66 2.71
CA GLU A 69 2.16 -9.82 3.61
C GLU A 69 0.76 -10.46 3.64
N ASP A 70 -0.27 -9.67 3.35
CA ASP A 70 -1.67 -10.09 3.39
C ASP A 70 -2.12 -10.76 2.09
N LEU A 71 -1.53 -10.38 0.95
CA LEU A 71 -1.83 -10.99 -0.34
C LEU A 71 -1.05 -12.29 -0.54
N ALA A 72 -1.68 -13.24 -1.25
CA ALA A 72 -1.07 -14.54 -1.54
C ALA A 72 0.24 -14.38 -2.33
N ASP A 73 1.34 -14.92 -1.80
CA ASP A 73 2.66 -14.87 -2.44
C ASP A 73 2.63 -15.51 -3.83
N GLY A 74 3.27 -14.85 -4.81
CA GLY A 74 3.30 -15.29 -6.20
C GLY A 74 2.02 -15.04 -7.01
N GLN A 75 0.91 -14.65 -6.37
CA GLN A 75 -0.33 -14.32 -7.08
C GLN A 75 -0.13 -13.17 -8.07
N ARG A 76 -0.82 -13.25 -9.21
CA ARG A 76 -0.75 -12.21 -10.25
C ARG A 76 -2.08 -11.48 -10.40
N TYR A 77 -2.01 -10.15 -10.40
CA TYR A 77 -3.12 -9.25 -10.69
C TYR A 77 -2.76 -8.44 -11.94
N GLY A 78 -3.17 -8.93 -13.11
CA GLY A 78 -2.73 -8.38 -14.38
C GLY A 78 -1.21 -8.49 -14.57
N THR A 79 -0.54 -7.35 -14.72
CA THR A 79 0.92 -7.28 -14.90
C THR A 79 1.69 -7.42 -13.58
N VAL A 80 1.05 -7.14 -12.44
CA VAL A 80 1.66 -7.11 -11.11
C VAL A 80 1.71 -8.51 -10.50
N ARG A 81 2.86 -8.90 -9.95
CA ARG A 81 3.03 -10.12 -9.16
C ARG A 81 3.25 -9.78 -7.68
N VAL A 82 2.56 -10.46 -6.78
CA VAL A 82 2.77 -10.31 -5.34
C VAL A 82 4.08 -10.98 -4.93
N LYS A 83 4.85 -10.32 -4.07
CA LYS A 83 5.97 -10.92 -3.34
C LYS A 83 5.80 -10.67 -1.85
N ASN A 84 5.64 -11.71 -1.06
CA ASN A 84 5.61 -11.59 0.38
C ASN A 84 7.04 -11.37 0.91
N PRO A 85 7.35 -10.24 1.57
CA PRO A 85 8.70 -9.96 2.06
C PRO A 85 9.07 -10.76 3.32
N LEU A 86 8.08 -11.37 3.98
CA LEU A 86 8.25 -12.13 5.22
C LEU A 86 8.42 -13.62 4.98
N THR A 87 8.13 -14.12 3.78
CA THR A 87 8.49 -15.48 3.41
C THR A 87 9.99 -15.52 3.19
N HIS A 88 10.69 -16.34 3.98
CA HIS A 88 12.09 -16.63 3.73
C HIS A 88 12.18 -17.38 2.40
N GLY A 89 12.59 -16.69 1.32
CA GLY A 89 13.01 -17.37 0.10
C GLY A 89 14.19 -18.29 0.45
N GLY A 90 14.11 -19.57 0.07
CA GLY A 90 15.26 -20.47 0.08
C GLY A 90 16.35 -20.02 -0.88
#